data_AF-A0A8T4VG40-F1
#
_entry.id   AF-A0A8T4VG40-F1
#
_cell.length_a   1.000
_cell.length_b   1.000
_cell.length_c   1.000
_cell.angle_alpha   90.00
_cell.angle_beta   90.00
_cell.angle_gamma   90.00
#
_symmetry.space_group_name_H-M   'P 1'
#
loop_
_entity.id
_entity.type
_entity.pdbx_description
1 polymer ?
#
loop_
_entity_poly.entity_id
_entity_poly.type
_entity_poly.pdbx_seq_one_letter_code
_entity_poly.pdbx_strand_id
1 'polypeptide(L)' 'MNTETEEALLAEILRANMMGRTFVEFVDDTGEKVEVRLSKIMEQSICSPYD' A
#
# COMPACT_ATOMS: atom_id res chain seq x y z
N MET A 1 17.74 -10.87 -7.34
CA MET A 1 16.27 -10.83 -7.14
C MET A 1 16.06 -10.37 -5.72
N ASN A 2 15.58 -9.15 -5.53
CA ASN A 2 15.46 -8.46 -4.22
C ASN A 2 14.02 -8.60 -3.70
N THR A 3 13.59 -9.84 -3.42
CA THR A 3 12.24 -10.12 -2.93
C THR A 3 11.97 -9.53 -1.54
N GLU A 4 13.00 -9.33 -0.72
CA GLU A 4 12.87 -8.73 0.62
C GLU A 4 12.43 -7.26 0.56
N THR A 5 12.79 -6.52 -0.50
CA THR A 5 12.46 -5.09 -0.62
C THR A 5 11.01 -4.87 -1.05
N GLU A 6 10.48 -5.76 -1.90
CA GLU A 6 9.09 -5.68 -2.39
C GLU A 6 8.07 -6.01 -1.29
N GLU A 7 8.31 -7.06 -0.50
CA GLU A 7 7.42 -7.41 0.62
C GLU A 7 7.41 -6.33 1.70
N ALA A 8 8.57 -5.74 2.01
CA ALA A 8 8.66 -4.63 2.96
C ALA A 8 7.90 -3.39 2.47
N LEU A 9 8.04 -3.06 1.18
CA LEU A 9 7.32 -1.93 0.57
C LEU A 9 5.81 -2.18 0.55
N LEU A 10 5.39 -3.40 0.20
CA LEU A 10 3.97 -3.76 0.19
C LEU A 10 3.37 -3.68 1.61
N ALA A 11 4.09 -4.15 2.63
CA ALA A 11 3.66 -4.07 4.02
C ALA A 11 3.53 -2.61 4.51
N GLU A 12 4.45 -1.74 4.10
CA GLU A 12 4.40 -0.29 4.41
C GLU A 12 3.19 0.37 3.73
N ILE A 13 2.94 0.07 2.46
CA ILE A 13 1.77 0.54 1.70
C ILE A 13 0.47 0.10 2.37
N LEU A 14 0.37 -1.16 2.75
CA LEU A 14 -0.83 -1.72 3.40
C LEU A 14 -1.06 -1.06 4.76
N ARG A 15 -0.01 -0.91 5.57
CA ARG A 15 -0.06 -0.23 6.87
C ARG A 15 -0.48 1.23 6.72
N ALA A 16 0.08 1.95 5.75
CA ALA A 16 -0.27 3.33 5.46
C ALA A 16 -1.75 3.46 5.06
N ASN A 17 -2.26 2.54 4.24
CA ASN A 17 -3.68 2.50 3.85
C ASN A 17 -4.58 2.29 5.08
N MET A 18 -4.24 1.32 5.94
CA MET A 18 -4.98 1.04 7.19
C MET A 18 -4.94 2.21 8.19
N MET A 19 -3.85 2.97 8.21
CA MET A 19 -3.73 4.19 9.03
C MET A 19 -4.47 5.40 8.43
N GLY A 20 -5.10 5.25 7.26
CA GLY A 20 -5.82 6.33 6.58
C GLY A 20 -4.91 7.34 5.88
N ARG A 21 -3.63 6.99 5.62
CA ARG A 21 -2.74 7.81 4.80
C ARG A 21 -3.16 7.72 3.34
N THR A 22 -3.03 8.83 2.62
CA THR A 22 -3.41 8.94 1.20
C THR A 22 -2.24 8.71 0.25
N PHE A 23 -1.01 8.72 0.74
CA PHE A 23 0.19 8.46 -0.06
C PHE A 23 1.34 7.94 0.80
N VAL A 24 2.33 7.35 0.15
CA VAL A 24 3.62 6.92 0.71
C VAL A 24 4.73 7.48 -0.18
N GLU A 25 5.79 8.02 0.42
CA GLU A 25 6.96 8.54 -0.30
C GLU A 25 8.18 7.67 0.00
N PHE A 26 8.94 7.29 -1.02
CA PHE A 26 10.24 6.64 -0.88
C PHE A 26 11.23 7.13 -1.93
N VAL A 27 12.52 6.85 -1.73
CA VAL A 27 13.58 7.16 -2.69
C VAL A 27 13.91 5.87 -3.43
N ASP A 28 13.85 5.87 -4.76
CA ASP A 28 14.23 4.69 -5.55
C ASP A 28 15.75 4.59 -5.73
N ASP A 29 16.21 3.50 -6.34
CA ASP A 29 17.64 3.22 -6.57
C ASP A 29 18.38 4.28 -7.41
N THR A 30 17.66 5.08 -8.19
CA THR A 30 18.19 6.24 -8.95
C THR A 30 18.39 7.49 -8.09
N GLY A 31 17.88 7.48 -6.85
CA GLY A 31 17.85 8.63 -5.96
C GLY A 31 16.66 9.57 -6.18
N GLU A 32 15.74 9.23 -7.09
CA GLU A 32 14.53 10.02 -7.30
C GLU A 32 13.49 9.76 -6.20
N LYS A 33 12.73 10.80 -5.85
CA LYS A 33 11.61 10.68 -4.90
C LYS A 33 10.37 10.18 -5.63
N VAL A 34 9.83 9.05 -5.19
CA VAL A 34 8.63 8.44 -5.72
C VAL A 34 7.49 8.60 -4.71
N GLU A 35 6.39 9.23 -5.12
CA GLU A 35 5.13 9.31 -4.38
C GLU A 35 4.15 8.26 -4.92
N VAL A 36 3.72 7.33 -4.07
CA VAL A 36 2.68 6.36 -4.39
C VAL A 36 1.37 6.79 -3.72
N ARG A 37 0.39 7.20 -4.53
CA ARG A 37 -0.95 7.52 -4.03
C ARG A 37 -1.73 6.25 -3.72
N LEU A 38 -2.20 6.17 -2.48
CA LEU A 38 -3.05 5.09 -2.00
C LEU A 38 -4.49 5.42 -2.34
N SER A 39 -5.05 4.70 -3.30
CA SER A 39 -6.50 4.68 -3.47
C SER A 39 -7.08 3.86 -2.32
N LYS A 40 -8.04 4.45 -1.61
CA LYS A 40 -8.73 3.79 -0.49
C LYS A 40 -9.28 2.47 -1.03
N ILE A 41 -8.75 1.35 -0.54
CA ILE A 41 -9.35 0.05 -0.83
C ILE A 41 -10.62 0.08 0.00
N MET A 42 -11.74 0.45 -0.65
CA MET A 42 -13.04 0.20 -0.06
C MET A 42 -13.12 -1.31 0.03
N GLU A 43 -12.90 -1.83 1.23
CA GLU A 43 -13.25 -3.19 1.58
C GLU A 43 -14.72 -3.32 1.19
N GLN A 44 -14.98 -3.89 0.01
CA GLN A 44 -16.31 -4.32 -0.33
C GLN A 44 -16.59 -5.39 0.70
N SER A 45 -17.29 -5.01 1.78
CA SER A 45 -17.93 -5.95 2.67
C SER A 45 -18.78 -6.81 1.77
N ILE A 46 -18.28 -8.01 1.42
CA ILE A 46 -19.07 -9.01 0.73
C ILE A 46 -20.13 -9.35 1.75
N CYS A 47 -21.31 -8.74 1.61
CA CYS A 47 -22.48 -9.10 2.37
C CYS A 47 -22.72 -10.56 2.02
N SER A 48 -22.37 -11.47 2.94
CA SER A 48 -22.61 -12.89 2.74
C SER A 48 -24.12 -13.06 2.58
N PRO A 49 -24.62 -13.63 1.47
CA PRO A 49 -26.06 -13.68 1.17
C PRO A 49 -26.83 -14.71 2.03
N TYR A 50 -26.27 -15.11 3.17
CA TYR A 50 -26.87 -16.07 4.09
C TYR A 50 -27.14 -15.39 5.43
N ASP A 51 -28.21 -14.58 5.43
CA ASP A 51 -28.97 -14.16 6.63
C ASP A 51 -30.04 -15.22 6.93
#